data_AF-A0A914ANL6-F1
#
_entry.id   AF-A0A914ANL6-F1
#
_cell.length_a   1.000
_cell.length_b   1.000
_cell.length_c   1.000
_cell.angle_alpha   90.00
_cell.angle_beta   90.00
_cell.angle_gamma   90.00
#
_symmetry.space_group_name_H-M   'P 1'
#
loop_
_entity.id
_entity.type
_entity.pdbx_description
1 polymer ?
#
loop_
_entity_poly.entity_id
_entity_poly.type
_entity_poly.pdbx_seq_one_letter_code
_entity_poly.pdbx_strand_id
1 'polypeptide(L)'
;MLKYALLLVLGLLVNEAQCNFAVGNIAESKNLGFSAVNVSCGDHSCVACFVTSFFKLPVAYTFEYSLNPYRVEFTADGGDYFWRFDFTQGDPSQSFRHCAEILTRIGSYDGDPNGVAVDWRGDLCFDNDMSGITVPPDCPNPLLVVTTEGHLQDERVRGLQALFCKPA
;
A
#
# COMPACT_ATOMS: atom_id res chain seq x y z
N MET A 1 -28.23 35.27 -13.17
CA MET A 1 -26.84 34.91 -13.57
C MET A 1 -26.00 34.31 -12.44
N LEU A 2 -26.41 34.42 -11.16
CA LEU A 2 -25.64 33.91 -10.01
C LEU A 2 -25.63 32.37 -9.82
N LYS A 3 -26.57 31.64 -10.44
CA LYS A 3 -26.71 30.17 -10.25
C LYS A 3 -25.65 29.33 -10.98
N TYR A 4 -25.07 29.85 -12.06
CA TYR A 4 -24.07 29.12 -12.85
C TYR A 4 -22.64 29.24 -12.30
N ALA A 5 -22.36 30.30 -11.53
CA ALA A 5 -21.07 30.48 -10.88
C ALA A 5 -20.84 29.46 -9.75
N LEU A 6 -21.90 29.06 -9.04
CA LEU A 6 -21.79 28.11 -7.93
C LEU A 6 -21.45 26.68 -8.42
N LEU A 7 -21.99 26.27 -9.58
CA LEU A 7 -21.71 24.96 -10.19
C LEU A 7 -20.27 24.82 -10.72
N LEU A 8 -19.70 25.92 -11.23
CA LEU A 8 -18.29 25.95 -11.66
C LEU A 8 -17.32 25.90 -10.48
N VAL A 9 -17.67 26.49 -9.33
CA VAL A 9 -16.86 26.41 -8.10
C VAL A 9 -16.94 25.02 -7.46
N LEU A 10 -18.10 24.36 -7.51
CA LEU A 10 -18.26 22.98 -7.03
C LEU A 10 -17.48 21.95 -7.89
N GLY A 11 -17.36 22.16 -9.20
CA GLY A 11 -16.59 21.27 -10.09
C GLY A 11 -15.07 21.37 -9.93
N LEU A 12 -14.57 22.50 -9.42
CA LEU A 12 -13.13 22.72 -9.19
C LEU A 12 -12.64 22.21 -7.83
N LEU A 13 -13.54 21.76 -6.95
CA LEU A 13 -13.20 21.26 -5.61
C LEU A 13 -13.05 19.74 -5.52
N VAL A 14 -13.16 19.04 -6.65
CA VAL A 14 -12.96 17.58 -6.71
C VAL A 14 -11.67 17.28 -7.46
N ASN A 15 -10.54 17.78 -6.93
CA ASN A 15 -9.23 17.21 -7.23
C ASN A 15 -9.07 15.93 -6.39
N GLU A 16 -9.91 14.93 -6.65
CA GLU A 16 -9.63 13.58 -6.17
C GLU A 16 -8.36 13.13 -6.90
N ALA A 17 -7.33 12.77 -6.14
CA ALA A 17 -6.09 12.27 -6.71
C ALA A 17 -6.42 11.00 -7.54
N GLN A 18 -6.41 11.12 -8.86
CA GLN A 18 -6.72 9.99 -9.74
C GLN A 18 -5.54 9.03 -9.77
N CYS A 19 -5.81 7.76 -9.44
CA CYS A 19 -4.82 6.70 -9.53
C CYS A 19 -4.51 6.36 -10.99
N ASN A 20 -3.33 6.73 -11.46
CA ASN A 20 -2.74 6.14 -12.66
C ASN A 20 -1.90 4.94 -12.21
N PHE A 21 -2.38 3.71 -12.44
CA PHE A 21 -1.61 2.50 -12.12
C PHE A 21 -0.29 2.51 -12.87
N ALA A 22 0.80 2.73 -12.13
CA ALA A 22 2.14 2.57 -12.67
C ALA A 22 2.51 1.08 -12.56
N VAL A 23 2.83 0.45 -13.68
CA VAL A 23 3.54 -0.83 -13.69
C VAL A 23 5.01 -0.51 -13.38
N GLY A 24 5.30 -0.29 -12.10
CA GLY A 24 6.64 0.00 -11.61
C GLY A 24 7.44 -1.29 -11.34
N ASN A 25 8.77 -1.18 -11.34
CA ASN A 25 9.67 -2.21 -10.81
C ASN A 25 9.59 -2.25 -9.28
N ILE A 26 8.43 -2.59 -8.74
CA ILE A 26 8.31 -2.90 -7.32
C ILE A 26 8.88 -4.30 -7.12
N ALA A 27 9.68 -4.44 -6.06
CA ALA A 27 10.32 -5.70 -5.73
C ALA A 27 9.27 -6.81 -5.70
N GLU A 28 9.63 -7.97 -6.25
CA GLU A 28 8.79 -9.15 -6.11
C GLU A 28 8.58 -9.45 -4.62
N SER A 29 7.45 -10.05 -4.29
CA SER A 29 7.09 -10.43 -2.91
C SER A 29 7.97 -11.58 -2.34
N LYS A 30 9.22 -11.73 -2.79
CA LYS A 30 10.18 -12.76 -2.39
C LYS A 30 11.18 -12.14 -1.41
N ASN A 31 11.37 -12.79 -0.26
CA ASN A 31 12.32 -12.38 0.78
C ASN A 31 12.15 -10.95 1.32
N LEU A 32 10.91 -10.46 1.47
CA LEU A 32 10.63 -9.10 1.95
C LEU A 32 11.35 -8.01 1.14
N GLY A 33 11.24 -8.09 -0.19
CA GLY A 33 11.85 -7.09 -1.07
C GLY A 33 11.47 -5.67 -0.66
N PHE A 34 12.42 -4.73 -0.74
CA PHE A 34 12.20 -3.33 -0.37
C PHE A 34 12.02 -2.48 -1.63
N SER A 35 11.06 -1.55 -1.63
CA SER A 35 10.84 -0.61 -2.73
C SER A 35 10.33 0.73 -2.24
N ALA A 36 10.85 1.82 -2.82
CA ALA A 36 10.27 3.14 -2.66
C ALA A 36 9.14 3.34 -3.69
N VAL A 37 8.01 3.89 -3.24
CA VAL A 37 6.82 4.14 -4.04
C VAL A 37 6.47 5.61 -3.93
N ASN A 38 6.56 6.33 -5.05
CA ASN A 38 6.18 7.73 -5.11
C ASN A 38 4.65 7.88 -5.10
N VAL A 39 4.14 8.73 -4.23
CA VAL A 39 2.71 9.06 -4.17
C VAL A 39 2.40 10.31 -5.00
N SER A 40 1.19 10.37 -5.54
CA SER A 40 0.60 11.58 -6.12
C SER A 40 -0.22 12.29 -5.05
N CYS A 41 0.11 13.54 -4.72
CA CYS A 41 -0.60 14.30 -3.68
C CYS A 41 -1.45 15.42 -4.27
N GLY A 42 -2.70 15.52 -3.81
CA GLY A 42 -3.54 16.71 -3.92
C GLY A 42 -3.45 17.57 -2.66
N ASP A 43 -4.45 18.43 -2.45
CA ASP A 43 -4.47 19.40 -1.34
C ASP A 43 -4.60 18.75 0.04
N HIS A 44 -5.30 17.61 0.12
CA HIS A 44 -5.67 16.98 1.40
C HIS A 44 -5.34 15.49 1.49
N SER A 45 -4.97 14.87 0.37
CA SER A 45 -4.69 13.44 0.32
C SER A 45 -3.57 13.12 -0.68
N CYS A 46 -2.90 12.00 -0.44
CA CYS A 46 -1.94 11.41 -1.36
C CYS A 46 -2.39 9.99 -1.70
N VAL A 47 -2.09 9.57 -2.94
CA VAL A 47 -2.45 8.26 -3.44
C VAL A 47 -1.29 7.62 -4.20
N ALA A 48 -1.11 6.32 -4.05
CA ALA A 48 -0.28 5.53 -4.95
C ALA A 48 -1.04 4.28 -5.39
N CYS A 49 -0.86 3.90 -6.64
CA CYS A 49 -1.42 2.68 -7.22
C CYS A 49 -0.36 1.94 -8.02
N PHE A 50 -0.22 0.65 -7.75
CA PHE A 50 0.76 -0.18 -8.43
C PHE A 50 0.28 -1.62 -8.53
N VAL A 51 0.86 -2.36 -9.48
CA VAL A 51 0.62 -3.79 -9.64
C VAL A 51 1.93 -4.52 -9.37
N THR A 52 1.89 -5.53 -8.52
CA THR A 52 2.99 -6.49 -8.36
C THR A 52 2.43 -7.91 -8.31
N SER A 53 3.31 -8.90 -8.22
CA SER A 53 2.93 -10.30 -8.10
C SER A 53 2.85 -10.73 -6.63
N PHE A 54 1.72 -11.32 -6.26
CA PHE A 54 1.55 -12.08 -5.03
C PHE A 54 1.35 -13.53 -5.45
N PHE A 55 2.35 -14.39 -5.20
CA PHE A 55 2.36 -15.78 -5.67
C PHE A 55 2.04 -15.94 -7.16
N LYS A 56 2.72 -15.17 -8.02
CA LYS A 56 2.52 -15.09 -9.49
C LYS A 56 1.15 -14.59 -9.96
N LEU A 57 0.24 -14.29 -9.04
CA LEU A 57 -1.01 -13.62 -9.37
C LEU A 57 -0.78 -12.11 -9.38
N PRO A 58 -1.23 -11.40 -10.42
CA PRO A 58 -1.18 -9.95 -10.41
C PRO A 58 -2.13 -9.43 -9.33
N VAL A 59 -1.62 -8.58 -8.44
CA VAL A 59 -2.39 -7.90 -7.40
C VAL A 59 -2.18 -6.40 -7.56
N ALA A 60 -3.29 -5.69 -7.69
CA ALA A 60 -3.36 -4.25 -7.67
C ALA A 60 -3.38 -3.78 -6.21
N TYR A 61 -2.44 -2.92 -5.85
CA TYR A 61 -2.37 -2.28 -4.56
C TYR A 61 -2.74 -0.81 -4.69
N THR A 62 -3.56 -0.34 -3.77
CA THR A 62 -3.85 1.09 -3.61
C THR A 62 -3.45 1.51 -2.21
N PHE A 63 -2.74 2.63 -2.14
CA PHE A 63 -2.39 3.31 -0.90
C PHE A 63 -3.01 4.70 -0.92
N GLU A 64 -3.74 5.04 0.14
CA GLU A 64 -4.32 6.36 0.35
C GLU A 64 -3.87 6.90 1.72
N TYR A 65 -3.52 8.18 1.73
CA TYR A 65 -3.02 8.89 2.89
C TYR A 65 -3.71 10.25 3.00
N SER A 66 -4.29 10.60 4.15
CA SER A 66 -4.82 11.93 4.44
C SER A 66 -4.27 12.48 5.74
N LEU A 67 -4.13 13.80 5.84
CA LEU A 67 -3.59 14.48 7.02
C LEU A 67 -4.64 14.97 8.02
N ASN A 68 -5.89 15.19 7.57
CA ASN A 68 -6.96 15.71 8.42
C ASN A 68 -8.32 15.08 8.10
N PRO A 69 -8.72 14.01 8.83
CA PRO A 69 -7.96 13.33 9.88
C PRO A 69 -6.74 12.58 9.33
N TYR A 70 -5.77 12.27 10.20
CA TYR A 70 -4.67 11.38 9.82
C TYR A 70 -5.24 9.99 9.57
N ARG A 71 -5.22 9.56 8.30
CA ARG A 71 -5.76 8.27 7.88
C ARG A 71 -4.84 7.65 6.86
N VAL A 72 -4.64 6.36 7.00
CA VAL A 72 -3.98 5.50 6.03
C VAL A 72 -4.98 4.43 5.62
N GLU A 73 -5.12 4.22 4.32
CA GLU A 73 -5.83 3.08 3.77
C GLU A 73 -4.92 2.35 2.79
N PHE A 74 -4.91 1.02 2.89
CA PHE A 74 -4.19 0.16 1.98
C PHE A 74 -5.11 -0.96 1.51
N THR A 75 -5.26 -1.10 0.21
CA THR A 75 -6.02 -2.18 -0.40
C THR A 75 -5.13 -3.04 -1.28
N ALA A 76 -5.49 -4.31 -1.39
CA ALA A 76 -4.90 -5.28 -2.29
C ALA A 76 -6.04 -6.04 -2.98
N ASP A 77 -6.10 -5.97 -4.30
CA ASP A 77 -7.14 -6.59 -5.12
C ASP A 77 -6.49 -7.40 -6.25
N GLY A 78 -6.77 -8.70 -6.31
CA GLY A 78 -6.29 -9.54 -7.40
C GLY A 78 -6.61 -11.02 -7.21
N GLY A 79 -6.92 -11.69 -8.33
CA GLY A 79 -7.38 -13.09 -8.30
C GLY A 79 -8.70 -13.21 -7.56
N ASP A 80 -8.72 -14.00 -6.48
CA ASP A 80 -9.87 -14.20 -5.58
C ASP A 80 -9.71 -13.47 -4.24
N TYR A 81 -8.75 -12.54 -4.14
CA TYR A 81 -8.42 -11.85 -2.90
C TYR A 81 -8.78 -10.37 -2.97
N PHE A 82 -9.46 -9.91 -1.93
CA PHE A 82 -9.63 -8.50 -1.64
C PHE A 82 -9.29 -8.27 -0.18
N TRP A 83 -8.24 -7.49 0.08
CA TRP A 83 -7.90 -7.03 1.41
C TRP A 83 -7.97 -5.51 1.49
N ARG A 84 -8.45 -5.03 2.62
CA ARG A 84 -8.53 -3.61 2.94
C ARG A 84 -8.13 -3.43 4.39
N PHE A 85 -7.16 -2.56 4.60
CA PHE A 85 -6.63 -2.21 5.91
C PHE A 85 -6.72 -0.70 6.05
N ASP A 86 -7.26 -0.25 7.18
CA ASP A 86 -7.37 1.15 7.51
C ASP A 86 -6.77 1.44 8.88
N PHE A 87 -6.12 2.58 9.00
CA PHE A 87 -5.57 3.10 10.24
C PHE A 87 -5.92 4.58 10.36
N THR A 88 -6.32 5.02 11.55
CA THR A 88 -6.64 6.43 11.82
C THR A 88 -5.98 6.85 13.13
N GLN A 89 -5.43 8.06 13.16
CA GLN A 89 -4.82 8.66 14.34
C GLN A 89 -5.27 10.12 14.51
N GLY A 90 -5.34 10.59 15.76
CA GLY A 90 -5.69 11.98 16.05
C GLY A 90 -4.54 12.97 15.87
N ASP A 91 -3.30 12.53 16.12
CA ASP A 91 -2.08 13.36 16.07
C ASP A 91 -1.08 12.77 15.05
N PRO A 92 -0.89 13.40 13.88
CA PRO A 92 0.00 12.90 12.83
C PRO A 92 1.50 13.01 13.19
N SER A 93 1.85 13.71 14.27
CA SER A 93 3.25 13.90 14.68
C SER A 93 3.78 12.75 15.53
N GLN A 94 2.91 11.88 16.03
CA GLN A 94 3.29 10.75 16.85
C GLN A 94 3.73 9.56 16.00
N SER A 95 4.83 8.93 16.39
CA SER A 95 5.25 7.66 15.82
C SER A 95 4.24 6.55 16.13
N PHE A 96 3.97 5.67 15.18
CA PHE A 96 3.13 4.50 15.36
C PHE A 96 3.66 3.31 14.56
N ARG A 97 3.32 2.13 15.06
CA ARG A 97 3.34 0.89 14.30
C ARG A 97 2.01 0.17 14.53
N HIS A 98 1.28 -0.10 13.46
CA HIS A 98 -0.01 -0.80 13.52
C HIS A 98 0.03 -2.01 12.61
N CYS A 99 -0.24 -3.20 13.16
CA CYS A 99 -0.21 -4.45 12.40
C CYS A 99 -1.58 -5.14 12.47
N ALA A 100 -1.98 -5.76 11.36
CA ALA A 100 -3.16 -6.60 11.26
C ALA A 100 -2.77 -7.95 10.66
N GLU A 101 -3.32 -9.02 11.23
CA GLU A 101 -3.14 -10.37 10.70
C GLU A 101 -3.89 -10.52 9.37
N ILE A 102 -3.29 -11.23 8.43
CA ILE A 102 -3.89 -11.64 7.18
C ILE A 102 -3.89 -13.17 7.11
N LEU A 103 -5.09 -13.72 7.05
CA LEU A 103 -5.32 -15.14 6.84
C LEU A 103 -5.98 -15.33 5.48
N THR A 104 -5.29 -15.97 4.54
CA THR A 104 -5.86 -16.27 3.22
C THR A 104 -5.47 -17.66 2.76
N ARG A 105 -6.30 -18.24 1.89
CA ARG A 105 -6.04 -19.55 1.29
C ARG A 105 -5.62 -19.37 -0.16
N ILE A 106 -4.39 -19.77 -0.46
CA ILE A 106 -3.76 -19.54 -1.76
C ILE A 106 -3.89 -20.77 -2.65
N GLY A 107 -4.65 -20.66 -3.72
CA GLY A 107 -4.99 -21.78 -4.60
C GLY A 107 -3.82 -22.35 -5.41
N SER A 108 -2.90 -21.51 -5.90
CA SER A 108 -1.67 -21.95 -6.56
C SER A 108 -0.52 -21.03 -6.20
N TYR A 109 0.66 -21.59 -5.93
CA TYR A 109 1.84 -20.82 -5.53
C TYR A 109 3.14 -21.40 -6.10
N ASP A 110 4.17 -20.57 -6.13
CA ASP A 110 5.51 -20.99 -6.54
C ASP A 110 6.08 -22.06 -5.61
N GLY A 111 6.09 -23.30 -6.11
CA GLY A 111 6.64 -24.48 -5.44
C GLY A 111 5.75 -25.71 -5.47
N ASP A 112 4.46 -25.58 -5.76
CA ASP A 112 3.55 -26.72 -5.82
C ASP A 112 3.06 -27.02 -7.25
N PRO A 113 3.58 -28.07 -7.91
CA PRO A 113 3.16 -28.47 -9.25
C PRO A 113 1.72 -29.03 -9.30
N ASN A 114 1.11 -29.31 -8.15
CA ASN A 114 -0.22 -29.93 -8.07
C ASN A 114 -1.36 -28.94 -7.83
N GLY A 115 -1.05 -27.66 -7.58
CA GLY A 115 -2.07 -26.64 -7.31
C GLY A 115 -2.88 -26.92 -6.04
N VAL A 116 -2.27 -27.51 -5.01
CA VAL A 116 -2.90 -27.70 -3.71
C VAL A 116 -2.98 -26.35 -3.01
N ALA A 117 -4.21 -25.99 -2.65
CA ALA A 117 -4.44 -24.77 -1.92
C ALA A 117 -3.80 -24.81 -0.53
N VAL A 118 -2.93 -23.85 -0.23
CA VAL A 118 -2.23 -23.72 1.06
C VAL A 118 -2.72 -22.50 1.84
N ASP A 119 -2.75 -22.62 3.16
CA ASP A 119 -3.02 -21.47 4.01
C ASP A 119 -1.77 -20.60 4.09
N TRP A 120 -1.93 -19.31 3.79
CA TRP A 120 -0.94 -18.29 4.07
C TRP A 120 -1.37 -17.48 5.28
N ARG A 121 -0.42 -17.33 6.21
CA ARG A 121 -0.58 -16.56 7.43
C ARG A 121 0.48 -15.49 7.42
N GLY A 122 0.06 -14.25 7.55
CA GLY A 122 0.95 -13.13 7.53
C GLY A 122 0.41 -11.95 8.32
N ASP A 123 1.21 -10.90 8.33
CA ASP A 123 0.89 -9.61 8.91
C ASP A 123 1.03 -8.53 7.85
N LEU A 124 0.17 -7.52 7.94
CA LEU A 124 0.39 -6.23 7.30
C LEU A 124 0.57 -5.17 8.36
N CYS A 125 1.71 -4.49 8.30
CA CYS A 125 2.08 -3.45 9.25
C CYS A 125 2.24 -2.09 8.54
N PHE A 126 1.65 -1.06 9.12
CA PHE A 126 1.95 0.34 8.85
C PHE A 126 2.94 0.86 9.89
N ASP A 127 4.00 1.51 9.45
CA ASP A 127 5.04 2.07 10.32
C ASP A 127 5.47 3.45 9.81
N ASN A 128 5.40 4.49 10.63
CA ASN A 128 5.89 5.83 10.26
C ASN A 128 7.23 6.18 10.92
N ASP A 129 7.85 5.27 11.67
CA ASP A 129 9.19 5.44 12.21
C ASP A 129 10.24 4.93 11.22
N MET A 130 10.96 5.87 10.61
CA MET A 130 12.00 5.58 9.61
C MET A 130 13.36 5.26 10.22
N SER A 131 13.50 5.31 11.57
CA SER A 131 14.80 5.14 12.24
C SER A 131 15.43 3.76 12.00
N GLY A 132 14.60 2.75 11.69
CA GLY A 132 15.03 1.37 11.41
C GLY A 132 15.39 1.08 9.95
N ILE A 133 15.24 2.04 9.03
CA ILE A 133 15.46 1.80 7.59
C ILE A 133 16.44 2.81 6.96
N THR A 134 17.08 2.39 5.88
CA THR A 134 17.87 3.30 5.03
C THR A 134 16.94 3.93 3.99
N VAL A 135 16.57 5.20 4.20
CA VAL A 135 15.75 5.96 3.24
C VAL A 135 16.57 6.24 1.98
N PRO A 136 16.11 5.83 0.78
CA PRO A 136 16.85 6.05 -0.44
C PRO A 136 16.81 7.53 -0.87
N PRO A 137 17.83 8.05 -1.59
CA PRO A 137 17.93 9.48 -1.91
C PRO A 137 16.79 10.03 -2.80
N ASP A 138 16.09 9.16 -3.52
CA ASP A 138 14.93 9.49 -4.35
C ASP A 138 13.61 9.60 -3.55
N CYS A 139 13.67 9.39 -2.23
CA CYS A 139 12.57 9.55 -1.29
C CYS A 139 12.82 10.74 -0.33
N PRO A 140 12.72 12.00 -0.79
CA PRO A 140 13.08 13.18 0.02
C PRO A 140 12.13 13.39 1.20
N ASN A 141 10.87 12.95 1.08
CA ASN A 141 9.83 13.10 2.09
C ASN A 141 9.16 11.75 2.37
N PRO A 142 9.76 10.87 3.20
CA PRO A 142 9.18 9.58 3.55
C PRO A 142 7.89 9.77 4.37
N LEU A 143 6.84 9.03 4.03
CA LEU A 143 5.54 9.09 4.70
C LEU A 143 5.35 7.95 5.69
N LEU A 144 5.40 6.71 5.20
CA LEU A 144 5.28 5.48 5.99
C LEU A 144 5.79 4.27 5.20
N VAL A 145 6.12 3.21 5.92
CA VAL A 145 6.42 1.88 5.38
C VAL A 145 5.19 1.00 5.56
N VAL A 146 4.77 0.36 4.47
CA VAL A 146 3.84 -0.78 4.53
C VAL A 146 4.67 -2.04 4.39
N THR A 147 4.62 -2.91 5.40
CA THR A 147 5.23 -4.23 5.36
C THR A 147 4.14 -5.27 5.28
N THR A 148 4.14 -6.08 4.24
CA THR A 148 3.41 -7.34 4.19
C THR A 148 4.43 -8.46 4.40
N GLU A 149 4.22 -9.31 5.38
CA GLU A 149 5.09 -10.45 5.69
C GLU A 149 4.21 -11.66 5.93
N GLY A 150 4.61 -12.84 5.45
CA GLY A 150 3.94 -14.06 5.85
C GLY A 150 4.68 -15.32 5.46
N HIS A 151 4.18 -16.42 5.99
CA HIS A 151 4.81 -17.73 5.92
C HIS A 151 3.90 -18.71 5.20
N LEU A 152 4.52 -19.62 4.45
CA LEU A 152 3.91 -20.85 3.98
C LEU A 152 4.45 -22.05 4.79
N GLN A 153 3.99 -23.25 4.46
CA GLN A 153 4.48 -24.51 5.04
C GLN A 153 5.99 -24.74 4.88
N ASP A 154 6.64 -24.05 3.93
CA ASP A 154 8.11 -24.10 3.76
C ASP A 154 8.87 -23.20 4.76
N GLU A 155 8.15 -22.53 5.67
CA GLU A 155 8.65 -21.60 6.69
C GLU A 155 9.41 -20.40 6.10
N ARG A 156 9.41 -20.24 4.77
CA ARG A 156 10.09 -19.12 4.12
C ARG A 156 9.25 -17.87 4.25
N VAL A 157 9.91 -16.80 4.66
CA VAL A 157 9.33 -15.48 4.72
C VAL A 157 9.10 -14.97 3.30
N ARG A 158 7.87 -14.58 3.00
CA ARG A 158 7.45 -13.98 1.74
C ARG A 158 6.70 -12.69 2.03
N GLY A 159 6.81 -11.71 1.13
CA GLY A 159 6.20 -10.41 1.34
C GLY A 159 6.99 -9.27 0.72
N LEU A 160 6.57 -8.05 1.05
CA LEU A 160 7.02 -6.80 0.46
C LEU A 160 7.15 -5.75 1.56
N GLN A 161 8.17 -4.91 1.46
CA GLN A 161 8.26 -3.65 2.18
C GLN A 161 8.20 -2.50 1.18
N ALA A 162 7.17 -1.67 1.29
CA ALA A 162 6.96 -0.50 0.44
C ALA A 162 7.09 0.78 1.27
N LEU A 163 8.11 1.58 1.00
CA LEU A 163 8.27 2.92 1.55
C LEU A 163 7.53 3.92 0.66
N PHE A 164 6.49 4.57 1.18
CA PHE A 164 5.75 5.59 0.45
C PHE A 164 6.40 6.96 0.61
N CYS A 165 6.62 7.62 -0.52
CA CYS A 165 7.42 8.84 -0.62
C CYS A 165 6.61 9.96 -1.25
N LYS A 166 6.52 11.09 -0.56
CA LYS A 166 5.96 12.31 -1.12
C LYS A 166 6.99 12.99 -2.04
N PRO A 167 6.58 13.48 -3.22
CA PRO A 167 7.45 14.30 -4.08
C PRO A 167 8.01 15.52 -3.33
N ALA A 168 9.16 16.02 -3.79
CA ALA A 168 9.75 17.26 -3.28
C ALA A 168 8.86 18.48 -3.56
#